data_AF-A0A3G3IJB3-F1
#
_entry.id   AF-A0A3G3IJB3-F1
#
_cell.length_a   1.000
_cell.length_b   1.000
_cell.length_c   1.000
_cell.angle_alpha   90.00
_cell.angle_beta   90.00
_cell.angle_gamma   90.00
#
_symmetry.space_group_name_H-M   'P 1'
#
loop_
_entity.id
_entity.type
_entity.pdbx_description
1 polymer ?
#
loop_
_entity_poly.entity_id
_entity_poly.type
_entity_poly.pdbx_seq_one_letter_code
_entity_poly.pdbx_strand_id
1 'polypeptide(L)'
;MKKIIQTCLYIVTIVLSLNTAAAEEKTGDGHITAKASTMGFGIEYNYPVTSVLSIGIGVNKFSANKTLTKHNVHYNADVDFKSASIITNYHPFSNGFRLRAGTYYNDNKINLSADSSTGTLTIASTEFTNADIAINGELSFKKFSPYIGIGYGSEPIGDNTLSLDIDIGVMQSPIKVQLTGTCEANPTKELACHLFDPSLAKAKADLEEEAGKIKLYPIVSLGLSYRF
;
A
#
# COMPACT_ATOMS: atom_id res chain seq x y z
N MET A 1 -4.74 24.12 -15.85
CA MET A 1 -4.80 22.65 -15.77
C MET A 1 -4.69 21.97 -17.14
N LYS A 2 -5.52 22.31 -18.15
CA LYS A 2 -5.39 21.75 -19.53
C LYS A 2 -4.01 21.93 -20.18
N LYS A 3 -3.35 23.09 -19.99
CA LYS A 3 -2.02 23.36 -20.56
C LYS A 3 -0.89 22.52 -19.95
N ILE A 4 -0.94 22.23 -18.65
CA ILE A 4 0.08 21.40 -17.96
C ILE A 4 -0.04 19.93 -18.38
N ILE A 5 -1.28 19.45 -18.59
CA ILE A 5 -1.55 18.09 -19.08
C ILE A 5 -1.07 17.94 -20.55
N GLN A 6 -1.27 18.97 -21.39
CA GLN A 6 -0.72 18.97 -22.76
C GLN A 6 0.81 19.00 -22.77
N THR A 7 1.47 19.78 -21.90
CA THR A 7 2.93 19.83 -21.84
C THR A 7 3.55 18.50 -21.38
N CYS A 8 2.93 17.79 -20.42
CA CYS A 8 3.39 16.43 -20.06
C CYS A 8 3.20 15.43 -21.20
N LEU A 9 2.12 15.55 -21.99
CA LEU A 9 1.88 14.65 -23.13
C LEU A 9 2.94 14.84 -24.23
N TYR A 10 3.42 16.08 -24.44
CA TYR A 10 4.51 16.40 -25.36
C TYR A 10 5.88 15.91 -24.86
N ILE A 11 6.15 15.96 -23.55
CA ILE A 11 7.41 15.45 -22.99
C ILE A 11 7.46 13.92 -23.10
N VAL A 12 6.34 13.22 -22.91
CA VAL A 12 6.25 11.76 -23.11
C VAL A 12 6.47 11.38 -24.59
N THR A 13 5.99 12.18 -25.54
CA THR A 13 6.20 11.90 -26.97
C THR A 13 7.62 12.21 -27.45
N ILE A 14 8.29 13.23 -26.91
CA ILE A 14 9.69 13.56 -27.26
C ILE A 14 10.68 12.50 -26.75
N VAL A 15 10.40 11.85 -25.62
CA VAL A 15 11.23 10.74 -25.11
C VAL A 15 11.03 9.46 -25.93
N LEU A 16 9.87 9.28 -26.59
CA LEU A 16 9.62 8.13 -27.47
C LEU A 16 10.26 8.24 -28.87
N SER A 17 10.70 9.41 -29.32
CA SER A 17 11.12 9.63 -30.72
C SER A 17 12.63 9.50 -30.99
N LEU A 18 13.46 9.09 -30.02
CA LEU A 18 14.92 9.13 -30.15
C LEU A 18 15.64 7.78 -30.29
N ASN A 19 14.94 6.65 -30.46
CA ASN A 19 15.61 5.36 -30.69
C ASN A 19 14.88 4.52 -31.76
N THR A 20 14.88 4.97 -33.02
CA THR A 20 14.59 4.10 -34.16
C THR A 20 15.89 3.48 -34.69
N ALA A 21 16.40 2.51 -33.94
CA ALA A 21 17.26 1.45 -34.44
C ALA A 21 16.73 0.15 -33.82
N ALA A 22 15.58 -0.32 -34.32
CA ALA A 22 15.03 -1.60 -33.93
C ALA A 22 15.85 -2.71 -34.59
N ALA A 23 16.92 -3.14 -33.91
CA ALA A 23 17.39 -4.50 -34.07
C ALA A 23 16.33 -5.42 -33.44
N GLU A 24 15.90 -6.46 -34.16
CA GLU A 24 15.13 -7.56 -33.58
C GLU A 24 16.03 -8.29 -32.56
N GLU A 25 16.04 -7.79 -31.32
CA GLU A 25 16.62 -8.52 -30.21
C GLU A 25 15.70 -9.68 -29.84
N LYS A 26 16.29 -10.86 -29.68
CA LYS A 26 15.64 -11.98 -28.99
C LYS A 26 15.11 -11.48 -27.65
N THR A 27 13.80 -11.32 -27.53
CA THR A 27 13.14 -11.11 -26.25
C THR A 27 13.32 -12.40 -25.44
N GLY A 28 14.04 -12.35 -24.31
CA GLY A 28 14.19 -13.49 -23.42
C GLY A 28 12.83 -13.95 -22.85
N ASP A 29 12.76 -15.16 -22.31
CA ASP A 29 11.50 -15.78 -21.86
C ASP A 29 10.91 -15.11 -20.60
N GLY A 30 11.70 -14.27 -19.93
CA GLY A 30 11.32 -13.43 -18.80
C GLY A 30 11.88 -13.92 -17.47
N HIS A 31 11.45 -13.31 -16.38
CA HIS A 31 11.86 -13.73 -15.04
C HIS A 31 10.71 -13.66 -14.05
N ILE A 32 10.75 -14.55 -13.06
CA ILE A 32 9.83 -14.56 -11.93
C ILE A 32 10.58 -14.17 -10.68
N THR A 33 10.04 -13.23 -9.93
CA THR A 33 10.58 -12.74 -8.66
C THR A 33 9.67 -13.14 -7.52
N ALA A 34 10.19 -13.87 -6.54
CA ALA A 34 9.55 -14.00 -5.24
C ALA A 34 10.08 -12.90 -4.32
N LYS A 35 9.19 -12.13 -3.67
CA LYS A 35 9.59 -10.95 -2.88
C LYS A 35 8.84 -10.81 -1.56
N ALA A 36 9.51 -10.22 -0.58
CA ALA A 36 8.93 -9.67 0.63
C ALA A 36 9.00 -8.14 0.55
N SER A 37 7.92 -7.47 0.96
CA SER A 37 7.80 -6.02 0.85
C SER A 37 6.95 -5.44 1.97
N THR A 38 6.90 -4.10 2.05
CA THR A 38 5.93 -3.40 2.91
C THR A 38 4.47 -3.72 2.54
N MET A 39 4.21 -4.27 1.34
CA MET A 39 2.91 -4.77 0.89
C MET A 39 2.68 -6.25 1.17
N GLY A 40 3.59 -6.92 1.88
CA GLY A 40 3.54 -8.34 2.16
C GLY A 40 4.44 -9.18 1.27
N PHE A 41 4.13 -10.47 1.20
CA PHE A 41 4.85 -11.43 0.37
C PHE A 41 4.18 -11.55 -1.00
N GLY A 42 4.97 -11.66 -2.06
CA GLY A 42 4.44 -11.62 -3.40
C GLY A 42 5.30 -12.30 -4.44
N ILE A 43 4.71 -12.44 -5.62
CA ILE A 43 5.40 -12.88 -6.83
C ILE A 43 5.19 -11.85 -7.92
N GLU A 44 6.17 -11.70 -8.80
CA GLU A 44 6.09 -10.83 -9.97
C GLU A 44 6.70 -11.54 -11.17
N TYR A 45 5.97 -11.57 -12.28
CA TYR A 45 6.48 -12.00 -13.57
C TYR A 45 6.83 -10.78 -14.41
N ASN A 46 8.06 -10.70 -14.89
CA ASN A 46 8.56 -9.64 -15.75
C ASN A 46 8.89 -10.18 -17.13
N TYR A 47 8.21 -9.63 -18.14
CA TYR A 47 8.42 -9.93 -19.55
C TYR A 47 9.27 -8.84 -20.21
N PRO A 48 10.43 -9.17 -20.80
CA PRO A 48 11.25 -8.21 -21.53
C PRO A 48 10.61 -7.88 -22.87
N VAL A 49 10.37 -6.59 -23.09
CA VAL A 49 9.83 -6.05 -24.36
C VAL A 49 10.98 -5.66 -25.30
N THR A 50 12.10 -5.19 -24.74
CA THR A 50 13.36 -4.84 -25.45
C THR A 50 14.55 -5.11 -24.51
N SER A 51 15.80 -4.91 -24.93
CA SER A 51 16.98 -4.91 -24.03
C SER A 51 16.90 -3.96 -22.85
N VAL A 52 16.10 -2.91 -22.93
CA VAL A 52 16.04 -1.86 -21.91
C VAL A 52 14.66 -1.68 -21.31
N LEU A 53 13.65 -2.42 -21.75
CA LEU A 53 12.27 -2.29 -21.25
C LEU A 53 11.69 -3.66 -20.92
N SER A 54 11.05 -3.76 -19.76
CA SER A 54 10.22 -4.90 -19.37
C SER A 54 8.90 -4.45 -18.77
N ILE A 55 7.91 -5.33 -18.81
CA ILE A 55 6.61 -5.15 -18.17
C ILE A 55 6.43 -6.27 -17.14
N GLY A 56 6.17 -5.87 -15.90
CA GLY A 56 5.94 -6.72 -14.75
C GLY A 56 4.48 -6.77 -14.34
N ILE A 57 3.98 -7.96 -14.07
CA ILE A 57 2.69 -8.17 -13.40
C ILE A 57 2.95 -8.92 -12.10
N GLY A 58 2.43 -8.41 -10.99
CA GLY A 58 2.67 -8.99 -9.67
C GLY A 58 1.45 -9.02 -8.78
N VAL A 59 1.53 -9.87 -7.75
CA VAL A 59 0.53 -9.97 -6.68
C VAL A 59 1.23 -10.03 -5.34
N ASN A 60 0.67 -9.39 -4.32
CA ASN A 60 1.17 -9.44 -2.94
C ASN A 60 0.04 -9.77 -1.97
N LYS A 61 0.37 -10.52 -0.92
CA LYS A 61 -0.54 -10.90 0.15
C LYS A 61 0.16 -10.87 1.50
N PHE A 62 -0.53 -10.37 2.51
CA PHE A 62 -0.14 -10.51 3.91
C PHE A 62 -1.39 -10.43 4.78
N SER A 63 -1.46 -11.28 5.81
CA SER A 63 -2.53 -11.19 6.80
C SER A 63 -1.96 -11.47 8.18
N ALA A 64 -2.36 -10.66 9.15
CA ALA A 64 -1.99 -10.82 10.54
C ALA A 64 -3.14 -10.33 11.42
N ASN A 65 -3.46 -11.11 12.45
CA ASN A 65 -4.45 -10.76 13.46
C ASN A 65 -3.79 -10.80 14.84
N LYS A 66 -4.06 -9.79 15.67
CA LYS A 66 -3.51 -9.70 17.03
C LYS A 66 -4.55 -9.13 17.99
N THR A 67 -4.88 -9.92 19.00
CA THR A 67 -5.72 -9.49 20.12
C THR A 67 -4.84 -9.15 21.33
N LEU A 68 -5.14 -8.03 21.99
CA LEU A 68 -4.53 -7.64 23.25
C LEU A 68 -5.61 -7.22 24.24
N THR A 69 -5.45 -7.63 25.50
CA THR A 69 -6.29 -7.12 26.61
C THR A 69 -5.44 -6.20 27.47
N LYS A 70 -5.88 -4.95 27.67
CA LYS A 70 -5.18 -3.99 28.54
C LYS A 70 -6.21 -3.21 29.36
N HIS A 71 -6.02 -3.16 30.69
CA HIS A 71 -6.95 -2.51 31.62
C HIS A 71 -8.42 -2.93 31.41
N ASN A 72 -8.66 -4.24 31.23
CA ASN A 72 -9.99 -4.82 30.95
C ASN A 72 -10.69 -4.31 29.67
N VAL A 73 -9.92 -3.73 28.73
CA VAL A 73 -10.38 -3.40 27.39
C VAL A 73 -9.78 -4.40 26.41
N HIS A 74 -10.61 -5.01 25.58
CA HIS A 74 -10.20 -5.94 24.53
C HIS A 74 -9.94 -5.16 23.25
N TYR A 75 -8.72 -5.23 22.75
CA TYR A 75 -8.29 -4.64 21.49
C TYR A 75 -8.01 -5.75 20.48
N ASN A 76 -8.52 -5.61 19.26
CA ASN A 76 -8.18 -6.48 18.15
C ASN A 76 -7.63 -5.65 16.99
N ALA A 77 -6.48 -6.06 16.47
CA ALA A 77 -5.86 -5.47 15.30
C ALA A 77 -5.74 -6.53 14.21
N ASP A 78 -6.43 -6.29 13.09
CA ASP A 78 -6.46 -7.16 11.93
C ASP A 78 -5.90 -6.42 10.72
N VAL A 79 -4.91 -7.01 10.08
CA VAL A 79 -4.27 -6.51 8.86
C VAL A 79 -4.54 -7.52 7.76
N ASP A 80 -5.12 -7.06 6.65
CA ASP A 80 -5.36 -7.86 5.44
C ASP A 80 -4.90 -7.07 4.22
N PHE A 81 -3.72 -7.40 3.72
CA PHE A 81 -3.12 -6.80 2.54
C PHE A 81 -3.24 -7.74 1.35
N LYS A 82 -3.85 -7.24 0.28
CA LYS A 82 -4.02 -7.91 -1.00
C LYS A 82 -3.85 -6.85 -2.08
N SER A 83 -2.84 -7.03 -2.92
CA SER A 83 -2.60 -6.12 -4.03
C SER A 83 -2.18 -6.85 -5.29
N ALA A 84 -2.46 -6.23 -6.43
CA ALA A 84 -1.92 -6.59 -7.73
C ALA A 84 -1.24 -5.38 -8.35
N SER A 85 -0.28 -5.57 -9.23
CA SER A 85 0.46 -4.49 -9.86
C SER A 85 0.74 -4.76 -11.32
N ILE A 86 0.79 -3.68 -12.10
CA ILE A 86 1.34 -3.67 -13.46
C ILE A 86 2.38 -2.54 -13.50
N ILE A 87 3.65 -2.91 -13.71
CA ILE A 87 4.80 -2.01 -13.60
C ILE A 87 5.65 -2.12 -14.86
N THR A 88 5.99 -1.01 -15.47
CA THR A 88 7.02 -0.94 -16.51
C THR A 88 8.37 -0.69 -15.85
N ASN A 89 9.38 -1.44 -16.25
CA ASN A 89 10.76 -1.24 -15.82
C ASN A 89 11.61 -0.77 -17.01
N TYR A 90 12.32 0.33 -16.83
CA TYR A 90 13.26 0.88 -17.80
C TYR A 90 14.68 0.77 -17.28
N HIS A 91 15.57 0.14 -18.05
CA HIS A 91 16.94 -0.17 -17.70
C HIS A 91 17.89 0.72 -18.52
N PRO A 92 18.22 1.94 -18.05
CA PRO A 92 18.97 2.93 -18.84
C PRO A 92 20.40 2.50 -19.18
N PHE A 93 20.96 1.54 -18.43
CA PHE A 93 22.33 1.08 -18.58
C PHE A 93 22.41 -0.39 -19.03
N SER A 94 21.29 -0.97 -19.47
CA SER A 94 21.19 -2.39 -19.86
C SER A 94 21.74 -3.37 -18.81
N ASN A 95 21.69 -2.99 -17.53
CA ASN A 95 22.14 -3.78 -16.39
C ASN A 95 20.98 -3.95 -15.38
N GLY A 96 21.30 -4.44 -14.18
CA GLY A 96 20.30 -4.68 -13.14
C GLY A 96 19.58 -3.43 -12.63
N PHE A 97 20.13 -2.23 -12.84
CA PHE A 97 19.51 -0.99 -12.43
C PHE A 97 18.30 -0.64 -13.31
N ARG A 98 17.17 -0.33 -12.67
CA ARG A 98 15.92 -0.01 -13.36
C ARG A 98 15.14 1.12 -12.70
N LEU A 99 14.54 1.95 -13.54
CA LEU A 99 13.48 2.87 -13.16
C LEU A 99 12.14 2.14 -13.29
N ARG A 100 11.28 2.26 -12.29
CA ARG A 100 10.01 1.55 -12.21
C ARG A 100 8.86 2.55 -12.19
N ALA A 101 7.85 2.33 -13.02
CA ALA A 101 6.65 3.15 -13.03
C ALA A 101 5.43 2.31 -13.38
N GLY A 102 4.29 2.56 -12.73
CA GLY A 102 3.08 1.81 -13.02
C GLY A 102 1.96 2.10 -12.04
N THR A 103 1.13 1.10 -11.79
CA THR A 103 0.00 1.21 -10.87
C THR A 103 -0.19 -0.05 -10.06
N TYR A 104 -0.69 0.13 -8.84
CA TYR A 104 -1.20 -0.94 -8.01
C TYR A 104 -2.72 -0.91 -7.99
N TYR A 105 -3.32 -2.08 -7.96
CA TYR A 105 -4.67 -2.33 -7.49
C TYR A 105 -4.60 -2.85 -6.06
N ASN A 106 -5.10 -2.09 -5.09
CA ASN A 106 -5.05 -2.41 -3.66
C ASN A 106 -6.46 -2.75 -3.12
N ASP A 107 -6.53 -3.83 -2.35
CA ASP A 107 -7.62 -4.11 -1.41
C ASP A 107 -7.05 -4.22 0.03
N ASN A 108 -5.98 -3.46 0.30
CA ASN A 108 -5.32 -3.44 1.60
C ASN A 108 -6.20 -2.75 2.64
N LYS A 109 -6.40 -3.42 3.78
CA LYS A 109 -7.22 -2.96 4.90
C LYS A 109 -6.51 -3.21 6.23
N ILE A 110 -6.76 -2.30 7.17
CA ILE A 110 -6.39 -2.45 8.58
C ILE A 110 -7.67 -2.20 9.38
N ASN A 111 -8.11 -3.20 10.14
CA ASN A 111 -9.23 -3.09 11.06
C ASN A 111 -8.71 -3.07 12.49
N LEU A 112 -9.17 -2.11 13.26
CA LEU A 112 -8.87 -1.95 14.68
C LEU A 112 -10.21 -1.94 15.41
N SER A 113 -10.37 -2.79 16.41
CA SER A 113 -11.55 -2.74 17.28
C SER A 113 -11.15 -2.68 18.74
N ALA A 114 -12.00 -2.03 19.53
CA ALA A 114 -11.86 -1.92 20.98
C ALA A 114 -13.22 -2.14 21.64
N ASP A 115 -13.25 -2.95 22.70
CA ASP A 115 -14.42 -3.21 23.53
C ASP A 115 -14.06 -2.97 25.00
N SER A 116 -14.78 -2.04 25.65
CA SER A 116 -14.48 -1.58 27.01
C SER A 116 -15.50 -2.00 28.07
N SER A 117 -16.25 -3.08 27.85
CA SER A 117 -17.31 -3.59 28.75
C SER A 117 -16.97 -3.59 30.25
N THR A 118 -15.70 -3.72 30.65
CA THR A 118 -15.28 -3.66 32.07
C THR A 118 -14.05 -2.79 32.34
N GLY A 119 -13.69 -1.91 31.40
CA GLY A 119 -12.44 -1.15 31.41
C GLY A 119 -12.61 0.37 31.33
N THR A 120 -11.48 1.06 31.20
CA THR A 120 -11.44 2.50 30.87
C THR A 120 -10.89 2.68 29.46
N LEU A 121 -11.63 3.42 28.63
CA LEU A 121 -11.28 3.73 27.25
C LEU A 121 -11.16 5.24 27.07
N THR A 122 -10.07 5.70 26.45
CA THR A 122 -9.88 7.13 26.15
C THR A 122 -10.16 7.38 24.67
N ILE A 123 -11.07 8.31 24.38
CA ILE A 123 -11.45 8.70 23.01
C ILE A 123 -11.34 10.22 22.92
N ALA A 124 -10.53 10.74 21.99
CA ALA A 124 -10.31 12.18 21.79
C ALA A 124 -10.02 12.94 23.10
N SER A 125 -9.19 12.36 23.97
CA SER A 125 -8.83 12.87 25.30
C SER A 125 -9.93 12.84 26.38
N THR A 126 -11.09 12.24 26.09
CA THR A 126 -12.14 11.96 27.08
C THR A 126 -12.01 10.52 27.58
N GLU A 127 -11.97 10.32 28.89
CA GLU A 127 -11.98 8.99 29.50
C GLU A 127 -13.40 8.50 29.76
N PHE A 128 -13.68 7.26 29.35
CA PHE A 128 -14.91 6.55 29.59
C PHE A 128 -14.63 5.33 30.46
N THR A 129 -15.07 5.36 31.71
CA THR A 129 -14.89 4.27 32.67
C THR A 129 -16.18 3.49 32.85
N ASN A 130 -16.10 2.16 32.83
CA ASN A 130 -17.25 1.25 33.01
C ASN A 130 -18.38 1.49 31.99
N ALA A 131 -18.07 2.01 30.80
CA ALA A 131 -19.03 2.20 29.73
C ALA A 131 -18.98 0.99 28.77
N ASP A 132 -20.15 0.46 28.40
CA ASP A 132 -20.26 -0.61 27.42
C ASP A 132 -20.11 -0.01 26.02
N ILE A 133 -18.87 0.29 25.67
CA ILE A 133 -18.48 0.93 24.41
C ILE A 133 -17.76 -0.08 23.54
N ALA A 134 -18.22 -0.17 22.29
CA ALA A 134 -17.51 -0.86 21.21
C ALA A 134 -17.15 0.16 20.13
N ILE A 135 -15.91 0.13 19.66
CA ILE A 135 -15.41 0.99 18.57
C ILE A 135 -14.79 0.11 17.50
N ASN A 136 -15.07 0.43 16.24
CA ASN A 136 -14.45 -0.18 15.08
C ASN A 136 -13.89 0.92 14.16
N GLY A 137 -12.58 0.84 13.90
CA GLY A 137 -11.87 1.68 12.95
C GLY A 137 -11.37 0.84 11.78
N GLU A 138 -11.67 1.27 10.55
CA GLU A 138 -11.15 0.70 9.31
C GLU A 138 -10.29 1.75 8.59
N LEU A 139 -9.07 1.36 8.23
CA LEU A 139 -8.21 2.10 7.31
C LEU A 139 -8.14 1.32 6.00
N SER A 140 -8.53 1.95 4.90
CA SER A 140 -8.51 1.35 3.56
C SER A 140 -7.64 2.15 2.60
N PHE A 141 -6.85 1.44 1.80
CA PHE A 141 -5.98 2.04 0.80
C PHE A 141 -6.77 2.34 -0.48
N LYS A 142 -6.35 3.37 -1.22
CA LYS A 142 -6.97 3.69 -2.51
C LYS A 142 -6.78 2.53 -3.49
N LYS A 143 -7.89 2.09 -4.12
CA LYS A 143 -7.91 0.97 -5.06
C LYS A 143 -6.86 1.10 -6.15
N PHE A 144 -6.94 2.14 -6.99
CA PHE A 144 -5.94 2.38 -8.02
C PHE A 144 -4.96 3.45 -7.58
N SER A 145 -3.70 3.06 -7.45
CA SER A 145 -2.64 3.90 -6.89
C SER A 145 -1.42 3.91 -7.81
N PRO A 146 -1.11 5.06 -8.45
CA PRO A 146 0.10 5.23 -9.23
C PRO A 146 1.35 4.99 -8.39
N TYR A 147 2.38 4.44 -9.03
CA TYR A 147 3.65 4.11 -8.39
C TYR A 147 4.82 4.55 -9.26
N ILE A 148 5.87 5.04 -8.59
CA ILE A 148 7.19 5.27 -9.15
C ILE A 148 8.25 4.75 -8.21
N GLY A 149 9.36 4.26 -8.74
CA GLY A 149 10.46 3.75 -7.94
C GLY A 149 11.71 3.47 -8.73
N ILE A 150 12.70 2.95 -8.04
CA ILE A 150 13.95 2.45 -8.59
C ILE A 150 14.19 1.05 -8.05
N GLY A 151 14.92 0.24 -8.81
CA GLY A 151 15.29 -1.09 -8.38
C GLY A 151 16.64 -1.52 -8.92
N TYR A 152 17.16 -2.58 -8.32
CA TYR A 152 18.33 -3.29 -8.78
C TYR A 152 18.07 -4.78 -8.71
N GLY A 153 18.23 -5.50 -9.81
CA GLY A 153 18.07 -6.96 -9.82
C GLY A 153 18.35 -7.59 -11.17
N SER A 154 17.50 -8.53 -11.58
CA SER A 154 17.66 -9.23 -12.86
C SER A 154 17.75 -8.25 -14.03
N GLU A 155 18.75 -8.48 -14.87
CA GLU A 155 18.92 -7.76 -16.13
C GLU A 155 17.80 -8.14 -17.11
N PRO A 156 17.38 -7.23 -18.01
CA PRO A 156 16.30 -7.51 -18.97
C PRO A 156 16.62 -8.70 -19.88
N ILE A 157 17.89 -8.82 -20.28
CA ILE A 157 18.43 -9.82 -21.19
C ILE A 157 19.79 -10.28 -20.62
N GLY A 158 20.16 -11.56 -20.79
CA GLY A 158 21.46 -12.13 -20.36
C GLY A 158 21.36 -13.60 -19.92
N ASP A 159 22.46 -14.15 -19.37
CA ASP A 159 22.58 -15.59 -19.04
C ASP A 159 22.46 -15.94 -17.54
N ASN A 160 22.57 -14.96 -16.62
CA ASN A 160 22.34 -15.19 -15.18
C ASN A 160 20.93 -15.74 -14.89
N THR A 161 20.85 -16.89 -14.21
CA THR A 161 19.59 -17.58 -13.91
C THR A 161 18.99 -17.18 -12.57
N LEU A 162 19.79 -16.73 -11.60
CA LEU A 162 19.33 -16.27 -10.28
C LEU A 162 19.90 -14.89 -9.95
N SER A 163 19.10 -14.00 -9.39
CA SER A 163 19.52 -12.65 -9.00
C SER A 163 18.80 -12.18 -7.74
N LEU A 164 19.50 -11.38 -6.93
CA LEU A 164 18.87 -10.63 -5.84
C LEU A 164 18.08 -9.47 -6.43
N ASP A 165 16.90 -9.19 -5.88
CA ASP A 165 15.99 -8.17 -6.36
C ASP A 165 15.69 -7.19 -5.23
N ILE A 166 15.98 -5.90 -5.42
CA ILE A 166 15.76 -4.86 -4.43
C ILE A 166 15.02 -3.71 -5.10
N ASP A 167 13.90 -3.26 -4.54
CA ASP A 167 13.23 -2.05 -5.01
C ASP A 167 12.90 -1.09 -3.88
N ILE A 168 12.95 0.19 -4.20
CA ILE A 168 12.51 1.29 -3.34
C ILE A 168 11.68 2.23 -4.20
N GLY A 169 10.48 2.56 -3.74
CA GLY A 169 9.60 3.47 -4.44
C GLY A 169 8.52 4.06 -3.57
N VAL A 170 7.62 4.79 -4.21
CA VAL A 170 6.51 5.46 -3.56
C VAL A 170 5.24 5.24 -4.37
N MET A 171 4.18 4.88 -3.68
CA MET A 171 2.84 4.73 -4.22
C MET A 171 1.96 5.87 -3.73
N GLN A 172 1.25 6.53 -4.63
CA GLN A 172 0.26 7.54 -4.27
C GLN A 172 -1.06 6.86 -3.87
N SER A 173 -1.20 6.54 -2.58
CA SER A 173 -2.37 5.88 -2.02
C SER A 173 -2.88 6.63 -0.78
N PRO A 174 -3.78 7.62 -0.96
CA PRO A 174 -4.52 8.20 0.14
C PRO A 174 -5.24 7.11 0.94
N ILE A 175 -5.19 7.21 2.27
CA ILE A 175 -5.87 6.29 3.18
C ILE A 175 -7.25 6.86 3.51
N LYS A 176 -8.29 6.04 3.37
CA LYS A 176 -9.64 6.36 3.83
C LYS A 176 -9.86 5.76 5.22
N VAL A 177 -10.32 6.60 6.14
CA VAL A 177 -10.68 6.21 7.50
C VAL A 177 -12.19 6.01 7.59
N GLN A 178 -12.62 4.96 8.25
CA GLN A 178 -14.00 4.80 8.70
C GLN A 178 -13.93 4.48 10.20
N LEU A 179 -14.61 5.29 11.01
CA LEU A 179 -14.70 5.06 12.45
C LEU A 179 -16.17 4.99 12.83
N THR A 180 -16.55 3.89 13.47
CA THR A 180 -17.89 3.65 14.02
C THR A 180 -17.76 3.24 15.47
N GLY A 181 -18.80 3.50 16.26
CA GLY A 181 -18.84 3.05 17.64
C GLY A 181 -20.24 3.09 18.18
N THR A 182 -20.46 2.32 19.23
CA THR A 182 -21.74 2.18 19.93
C THR A 182 -21.49 2.28 21.43
N CYS A 183 -22.39 2.95 22.14
CA CYS A 183 -22.42 3.02 23.60
C CYS A 183 -23.77 2.48 24.07
N GLU A 184 -23.78 1.37 24.81
CA GLU A 184 -25.02 0.87 25.38
C GLU A 184 -25.37 1.65 26.65
N ALA A 185 -26.46 2.41 26.59
CA ALA A 185 -26.94 3.21 27.71
C ALA A 185 -27.65 2.33 28.74
N ASN A 186 -27.08 2.26 29.94
CA ASN A 186 -27.75 1.79 31.15
C ASN A 186 -28.15 3.03 31.98
N PRO A 187 -29.24 3.05 32.75
CA PRO A 187 -29.65 4.18 33.61
C PRO A 187 -28.57 4.72 34.58
N THR A 188 -27.50 3.96 34.83
CA THR A 188 -26.32 4.40 35.61
C THR A 188 -25.17 5.00 34.77
N LYS A 189 -25.24 4.90 33.43
CA LYS A 189 -24.18 5.22 32.46
C LYS A 189 -24.61 6.28 31.41
N GLU A 190 -25.81 6.84 31.52
CA GLU A 190 -26.43 7.72 30.53
C GLU A 190 -25.62 9.00 30.23
N LEU A 191 -24.96 9.58 31.23
CA LEU A 191 -24.08 10.74 31.05
C LEU A 191 -22.83 10.43 30.22
N ALA A 192 -22.28 9.21 30.34
CA ALA A 192 -21.11 8.78 29.59
C ALA A 192 -21.45 8.60 28.10
N CYS A 193 -22.60 7.99 27.77
CA CYS A 193 -23.00 7.86 26.38
C CYS A 193 -23.35 9.21 25.73
N HIS A 194 -23.80 10.22 26.49
CA HIS A 194 -24.02 11.57 25.94
C HIS A 194 -22.71 12.24 25.48
N LEU A 195 -21.60 12.00 26.19
CA LEU A 195 -20.27 12.52 25.82
C LEU A 195 -19.56 11.68 24.76
N PHE A 196 -20.05 10.48 24.48
CA PHE A 196 -19.45 9.53 23.54
C PHE A 196 -19.55 10.02 22.10
N ASP A 197 -20.75 10.39 21.63
CA ASP A 197 -20.99 10.84 20.26
C ASP A 197 -20.10 12.03 19.84
N PRO A 198 -20.01 13.13 20.62
CA PRO A 198 -19.12 14.24 20.28
C PRO A 198 -17.63 13.84 20.36
N SER A 199 -17.25 12.95 21.28
CA SER A 199 -15.86 12.47 21.40
C SER A 199 -15.47 11.57 20.22
N LEU A 200 -16.38 10.69 19.77
CA LEU A 200 -16.19 9.83 18.61
C LEU A 200 -16.12 10.65 17.32
N ALA A 201 -16.98 11.67 17.17
CA ALA A 201 -16.95 12.57 16.03
C ALA A 201 -15.63 13.37 15.96
N LYS A 202 -15.14 13.85 17.10
CA LYS A 202 -13.83 14.51 17.19
C LYS A 202 -12.70 13.54 16.84
N ALA A 203 -12.67 12.35 17.44
CA ALA A 203 -11.65 11.33 17.14
C ALA A 203 -11.64 10.97 15.65
N LYS A 204 -12.81 10.84 15.02
CA LYS A 204 -12.94 10.60 13.59
C LYS A 204 -12.35 11.75 12.77
N ALA A 205 -12.69 13.00 13.10
CA ALA A 205 -12.18 14.17 12.38
C ALA A 205 -10.65 14.30 12.48
N ASP A 206 -10.09 14.08 13.68
CA ASP A 206 -8.65 14.12 13.93
C ASP A 206 -7.94 13.02 13.09
N LEU A 207 -8.47 11.80 13.09
CA LEU A 207 -7.93 10.69 12.29
C LEU A 207 -8.05 10.93 10.77
N GLU A 208 -9.17 11.48 10.30
CA GLU A 208 -9.36 11.82 8.89
C GLU A 208 -8.38 12.92 8.45
N GLU A 209 -8.11 13.91 9.30
CA GLU A 209 -7.13 14.96 9.02
C GLU A 209 -5.71 14.39 8.94
N GLU A 210 -5.32 13.56 9.90
CA GLU A 210 -4.00 12.92 9.92
C GLU A 210 -3.81 11.96 8.74
N ALA A 211 -4.79 11.10 8.47
CA ALA A 211 -4.75 10.19 7.33
C ALA A 211 -4.74 10.95 6.00
N GLY A 212 -5.45 12.09 5.92
CA GLY A 212 -5.48 12.95 4.74
C GLY A 212 -4.12 13.59 4.39
N LYS A 213 -3.22 13.72 5.38
CA LYS A 213 -1.82 14.17 5.17
C LYS A 213 -0.98 13.08 4.52
N ILE A 214 -1.29 11.80 4.77
CA ILE A 214 -0.57 10.64 4.22
C ILE A 214 -1.13 10.29 2.83
N LYS A 215 -0.56 10.91 1.80
CA LYS A 215 -0.90 10.62 0.40
C LYS A 215 0.08 9.66 -0.28
N LEU A 216 1.27 9.52 0.29
CA LEU A 216 2.38 8.78 -0.26
C LEU A 216 2.71 7.62 0.67
N TYR A 217 2.77 6.42 0.11
CA TYR A 217 3.09 5.19 0.81
C TYR A 217 4.44 4.64 0.30
N PRO A 218 5.47 4.56 1.15
CA PRO A 218 6.76 4.02 0.75
C PRO A 218 6.67 2.51 0.54
N ILE A 219 7.22 2.04 -0.58
CA ILE A 219 7.37 0.62 -0.88
C ILE A 219 8.85 0.28 -0.87
N VAL A 220 9.20 -0.71 -0.06
CA VAL A 220 10.52 -1.33 -0.04
C VAL A 220 10.30 -2.83 -0.24
N SER A 221 11.04 -3.42 -1.18
CA SER A 221 11.01 -4.86 -1.45
C SER A 221 12.40 -5.46 -1.53
N LEU A 222 12.48 -6.70 -1.09
CA LEU A 222 13.63 -7.60 -1.24
C LEU A 222 13.11 -8.92 -1.80
N GLY A 223 13.79 -9.46 -2.80
CA GLY A 223 13.35 -10.68 -3.47
C GLY A 223 14.48 -11.45 -4.12
N LEU A 224 14.11 -12.63 -4.63
CA LEU A 224 14.94 -13.49 -5.45
C LEU A 224 14.25 -13.68 -6.78
N SER A 225 14.98 -13.39 -7.85
CA SER A 225 14.51 -13.46 -9.22
C SER A 225 15.15 -14.63 -9.95
N TYR A 226 14.32 -15.46 -10.59
CA TYR A 226 14.76 -16.56 -11.44
C TYR A 226 14.38 -16.28 -12.90
N ARG A 227 15.38 -16.30 -13.78
CA ARG A 227 15.22 -16.19 -15.24
C ARG A 227 15.31 -17.58 -15.86
N PHE A 228 14.38 -17.86 -16.77
CA PHE A 228 14.30 -19.11 -17.51
C PHE A 228 14.57 -18.90 -19.00
#